data_AF-A0A8T0VCB3-F1
#
_entry.id   AF-A0A8T0VCB3-F1
#
_cell.length_a   1.000
_cell.length_b   1.000
_cell.length_c   1.000
_cell.angle_alpha   90.00
_cell.angle_beta   90.00
_cell.angle_gamma   90.00
#
_symmetry.space_group_name_H-M   'P 1'
#
loop_
_entity.id
_entity.type
_entity.pdbx_description
1 polymer ?
#
loop_
_entity_poly.entity_id
_entity_poly.type
_entity_poly.pdbx_seq_one_letter_code
_entity_poly.pdbx_strand_id
1 'polypeptide(L)'
;MATIAAAAARCSSPTRRQLLTRRRLPFSVSFSAAPHAATAGFGWADAFRVAGDGGRGDESDLSGYLRKVDTCNRGMDKKGEFVKFLVEDQVVGYVNKGFVKHLRDFHDVFTIPGDNSSNTVENVSLRSSLRTPEDRTHAIGEVIKSLGEMIPGIRNELYPVTSSYGMPVYFSLERAAAPYFSIKAYGVHMNGYVEKDGQKFLWIGKRSDVKQTYPGMLDHLVAGGLPYGISCKENIIKECEEEAGIPRSI
;
A
#
# COMPACT_ATOMS: atom_id res chain seq x y z
N MET A 1 3.79 68.20 9.75
CA MET A 1 2.96 67.79 10.90
C MET A 1 1.55 67.54 10.43
N ALA A 2 1.14 66.28 10.32
CA ALA A 2 -0.27 65.86 10.27
C ALA A 2 -0.28 64.33 10.48
N THR A 3 -0.70 63.92 11.66
CA THR A 3 -0.85 62.54 12.12
C THR A 3 -2.27 62.10 11.82
N ILE A 4 -2.49 60.97 11.13
CA ILE A 4 -3.81 60.34 11.04
C ILE A 4 -3.67 58.84 11.32
N ALA A 5 -4.51 58.40 12.26
CA ALA A 5 -4.45 57.15 13.00
C ALA A 5 -5.01 55.96 12.21
N ALA A 6 -4.42 54.78 12.45
CA ALA A 6 -4.90 53.50 11.97
C ALA A 6 -6.09 53.02 12.83
N ALA A 7 -7.22 52.73 12.19
CA ALA A 7 -8.36 52.07 12.79
C ALA A 7 -8.19 50.55 12.74
N ALA A 8 -8.12 49.91 13.91
CA ALA A 8 -8.06 48.46 14.06
C ALA A 8 -9.43 47.83 13.83
N ALA A 9 -9.57 47.03 12.77
CA ALA A 9 -10.73 46.17 12.56
C ALA A 9 -10.62 44.93 13.46
N ARG A 10 -11.64 44.71 14.30
CA ARG A 10 -11.76 43.54 15.18
C ARG A 10 -12.21 42.34 14.34
N CYS A 11 -11.30 41.40 14.07
CA CYS A 11 -11.66 40.08 13.57
C CYS A 11 -12.16 39.22 14.74
N SER A 12 -13.45 38.88 14.72
CA SER A 12 -14.06 37.87 15.59
C SER A 12 -13.55 36.47 15.24
N SER A 13 -12.92 35.82 16.21
CA SER A 13 -12.41 34.44 16.16
C SER A 13 -13.53 33.40 16.06
N PRO A 14 -13.42 32.35 15.22
CA PRO A 14 -14.37 31.25 15.21
C PRO A 14 -14.17 30.34 16.42
N THR A 15 -15.29 29.93 16.99
CA THR A 15 -15.44 29.11 18.19
C THR A 15 -14.69 27.78 18.06
N ARG A 16 -13.72 27.57 18.95
CA ARG A 16 -12.96 26.32 19.13
C ARG A 16 -13.93 25.20 19.54
N ARG A 17 -14.38 24.37 18.59
CA ARG A 17 -15.06 23.11 18.90
C ARG A 17 -14.09 22.23 19.70
N GLN A 18 -14.44 21.99 20.97
CA GLN A 18 -13.73 21.07 21.84
C GLN A 18 -13.83 19.65 21.25
N LEU A 19 -12.71 19.14 20.75
CA LEU A 19 -12.53 17.71 20.49
C LEU A 19 -12.58 17.00 21.84
N LEU A 20 -13.66 16.25 22.05
CA LEU A 20 -13.80 15.33 23.18
C LEU A 20 -12.65 14.33 23.14
N THR A 21 -11.82 14.35 24.17
CA THR A 21 -10.84 13.32 24.48
C THR A 21 -11.57 11.99 24.69
N ARG A 22 -11.63 11.15 23.64
CA ARG A 22 -12.18 9.79 23.75
C ARG A 22 -11.19 8.89 24.49
N ARG A 23 -11.69 8.26 25.55
CA ARG A 23 -10.99 7.26 26.36
C ARG A 23 -10.40 6.17 25.45
N ARG A 24 -9.07 6.00 25.51
CA ARG A 24 -8.40 4.82 24.96
C ARG A 24 -8.82 3.61 25.80
N LEU A 25 -9.59 2.70 25.20
CA LEU A 25 -9.76 1.37 25.76
C LEU A 25 -8.43 0.61 25.62
N PRO A 26 -8.01 -0.17 26.64
CA PRO A 26 -6.81 -0.98 26.55
C PRO A 26 -7.01 -2.03 25.44
N PHE A 27 -6.08 -2.02 24.50
CA PHE A 27 -6.10 -2.82 23.29
C PHE A 27 -5.46 -4.18 23.57
N SER A 28 -6.24 -5.25 23.39
CA SER A 28 -5.73 -6.58 23.10
C SER A 28 -6.42 -7.05 21.82
N VAL A 29 -5.82 -6.73 20.68
CA VAL A 29 -6.19 -7.36 19.42
C VAL A 29 -5.06 -8.30 19.06
N SER A 30 -5.31 -9.58 19.30
CA SER A 30 -4.60 -10.66 18.64
C SER A 30 -5.10 -10.71 17.20
N PHE A 31 -4.64 -9.78 16.36
CA PHE A 31 -4.30 -10.23 15.03
C PHE A 31 -3.17 -11.20 15.27
N SER A 32 -3.34 -12.46 14.87
CA SER A 32 -2.16 -13.15 14.40
C SER A 32 -1.68 -12.28 13.23
N ALA A 33 -0.80 -11.31 13.52
CA ALA A 33 0.48 -11.36 12.88
C ALA A 33 0.81 -12.85 12.96
N ALA A 34 0.59 -13.56 11.85
CA ALA A 34 1.32 -14.79 11.65
C ALA A 34 2.72 -14.40 12.11
N PRO A 35 3.33 -15.13 13.06
CA PRO A 35 4.67 -14.79 13.49
C PRO A 35 5.43 -14.44 12.21
N HIS A 36 6.34 -13.48 12.27
CA HIS A 36 7.48 -13.58 11.38
C HIS A 36 8.14 -14.93 11.73
N ALA A 37 7.52 -16.06 11.34
CA ALA A 37 8.22 -17.11 10.67
C ALA A 37 9.04 -16.31 9.69
N ALA A 38 10.32 -16.17 10.01
CA ALA A 38 11.31 -16.03 8.99
C ALA A 38 10.96 -17.13 8.01
N THR A 39 10.14 -16.81 7.00
CA THR A 39 10.14 -17.54 5.75
C THR A 39 11.60 -17.52 5.42
N ALA A 40 12.28 -18.65 5.62
CA ALA A 40 13.71 -18.76 5.36
C ALA A 40 13.91 -18.13 3.98
N GLY A 41 14.46 -16.91 3.99
CA GLY A 41 14.45 -16.06 2.82
C GLY A 41 15.40 -16.69 1.84
N PHE A 42 14.98 -16.90 0.60
CA PHE A 42 15.90 -17.35 -0.42
C PHE A 42 16.90 -16.21 -0.70
N GLY A 43 18.13 -16.39 -0.24
CA GLY A 43 19.22 -15.42 -0.36
C GLY A 43 20.38 -15.95 -1.20
N TRP A 44 21.48 -15.19 -1.23
CA TRP A 44 22.69 -15.59 -1.98
C TRP A 44 23.29 -16.92 -1.52
N ALA A 45 23.25 -17.21 -0.22
CA ALA A 45 23.73 -18.50 0.30
C ALA A 45 22.94 -19.69 -0.29
N ASP A 46 21.62 -19.54 -0.46
CA ASP A 46 20.79 -20.56 -1.09
C ASP A 46 21.05 -20.66 -2.60
N ALA A 47 21.20 -19.50 -3.27
CA ALA A 47 21.53 -19.46 -4.70
C ALA A 47 22.85 -20.18 -5.00
N PHE A 48 23.90 -19.93 -4.21
CA PHE A 48 25.19 -20.61 -4.38
C PHE A 48 25.13 -22.09 -4.03
N ARG A 49 24.36 -22.48 -3.01
CA ARG A 49 24.14 -23.90 -2.67
C ARG A 49 23.48 -24.64 -3.84
N VAL A 50 22.39 -24.10 -4.39
CA VAL A 50 21.70 -24.68 -5.55
C VAL A 50 22.61 -24.77 -6.76
N ALA A 51 23.44 -23.75 -7.01
CA ALA A 51 24.42 -23.77 -8.10
C ALA A 51 25.53 -24.82 -7.90
N GLY A 52 25.95 -25.05 -6.65
CA GLY A 52 27.01 -25.99 -6.28
C GLY A 52 26.60 -27.46 -6.31
N ASP A 53 25.32 -27.76 -6.12
CA ASP A 53 24.81 -29.14 -6.07
C ASP A 53 24.83 -29.86 -7.44
N GLY A 54 25.23 -29.18 -8.53
CA GLY A 54 25.45 -29.78 -9.85
C GLY A 54 24.18 -30.38 -10.50
N GLY A 55 23.04 -30.27 -9.83
CA GLY A 55 21.77 -30.83 -10.24
C GLY A 55 21.20 -30.02 -11.40
N ARG A 56 21.41 -30.50 -12.62
CA ARG A 56 20.43 -30.25 -13.68
C ARG A 56 19.15 -30.97 -13.26
N GLY A 57 18.32 -30.29 -12.49
CA GLY A 57 16.93 -30.69 -12.31
C GLY A 57 16.29 -30.87 -13.69
N ASP A 58 15.25 -31.69 -13.77
CA ASP A 58 14.48 -31.84 -14.98
C ASP A 58 14.03 -30.45 -15.46
N GLU A 59 14.57 -29.97 -16.60
CA GLU A 59 14.26 -28.64 -17.13
C GLU A 59 12.79 -28.52 -17.55
N SER A 60 12.09 -29.64 -17.69
CA SER A 60 10.64 -29.68 -17.93
C SER A 60 9.80 -29.64 -16.65
N ASP A 61 10.41 -29.79 -15.47
CA ASP A 61 9.71 -29.68 -14.18
C ASP A 61 9.43 -28.21 -13.83
N LEU A 62 8.19 -27.80 -14.07
CA LEU A 62 7.70 -26.46 -13.73
C LEU A 62 7.02 -26.38 -12.36
N SER A 63 6.99 -27.46 -11.58
CA SER A 63 6.27 -27.52 -10.30
C SER A 63 6.72 -26.44 -9.31
N GLY A 64 8.02 -26.15 -9.29
CA GLY A 64 8.60 -25.08 -8.48
C GLY A 64 8.06 -23.69 -8.83
N TYR A 65 7.93 -23.38 -10.13
CA TYR A 65 7.38 -22.12 -10.62
C TYR A 65 5.88 -22.01 -10.34
N LEU A 66 5.12 -23.07 -10.63
CA LEU A 66 3.67 -23.11 -10.38
C LEU A 66 3.36 -22.89 -8.90
N ARG A 67 4.10 -23.52 -7.99
CA ARG A 67 3.96 -23.30 -6.54
C ARG A 67 4.18 -21.83 -6.15
N LYS A 68 5.07 -21.09 -6.81
CA LYS A 68 5.26 -19.65 -6.58
C LYS A 68 4.08 -18.83 -7.09
N VAL A 69 3.53 -19.18 -8.26
CA VAL A 69 2.29 -18.58 -8.78
C VAL A 69 1.14 -18.79 -7.79
N ASP A 70 0.96 -20.01 -7.29
CA ASP A 70 -0.09 -20.34 -6.31
C ASP A 70 0.10 -19.57 -4.99
N THR A 71 1.35 -19.45 -4.53
CA THR A 71 1.67 -18.67 -3.32
C THR A 71 1.26 -17.20 -3.47
N CYS A 72 1.43 -16.62 -4.65
CA CYS A 72 1.02 -15.24 -4.95
C CYS A 72 -0.50 -15.08 -5.11
N ASN A 73 -1.24 -16.16 -5.38
CA ASN A 73 -2.69 -16.15 -5.60
C ASN A 73 -3.49 -16.80 -4.45
N ARG A 74 -2.88 -16.92 -3.27
CA ARG A 74 -3.52 -17.47 -2.06
C ARG A 74 -4.60 -16.54 -1.48
N GLY A 75 -5.47 -17.09 -0.63
CA GLY A 75 -6.45 -16.31 0.15
C GLY A 75 -7.80 -16.13 -0.52
N MET A 76 -8.02 -16.75 -1.69
CA MET A 76 -9.33 -16.76 -2.37
C MET A 76 -10.42 -17.47 -1.56
N ASP A 77 -10.02 -18.45 -0.75
CA ASP A 77 -10.86 -19.12 0.25
C ASP A 77 -11.42 -18.15 1.31
N LYS A 78 -10.70 -17.06 1.60
CA LYS A 78 -11.09 -16.04 2.57
C LYS A 78 -11.91 -14.90 1.97
N LYS A 79 -12.29 -14.97 0.70
CA LYS A 79 -13.05 -13.90 0.02
C LYS A 79 -14.33 -13.51 0.78
N GLY A 80 -14.99 -14.48 1.45
CA GLY A 80 -16.18 -14.23 2.27
C GLY A 80 -15.94 -13.41 3.53
N GLU A 81 -14.69 -13.22 3.96
CA GLU A 81 -14.30 -12.37 5.11
C GLU A 81 -14.17 -10.89 4.74
N PHE A 82 -14.28 -10.54 3.46
CA PHE A 82 -14.11 -9.18 2.97
C PHE A 82 -15.42 -8.63 2.41
N VAL A 83 -15.57 -7.31 2.48
CA VAL A 83 -16.68 -6.55 1.87
C VAL A 83 -16.12 -5.58 0.85
N LYS A 84 -16.93 -5.24 -0.17
CA LYS A 84 -16.51 -4.31 -1.22
C LYS A 84 -16.25 -2.92 -0.64
N PHE A 85 -15.18 -2.29 -1.09
CA PHE A 85 -14.92 -0.87 -0.87
C PHE A 85 -15.31 -0.10 -2.13
N LEU A 86 -16.29 0.80 -1.99
CA LEU A 86 -16.92 1.50 -3.10
C LEU A 86 -16.63 3.01 -3.08
N VAL A 87 -16.42 3.56 -4.26
CA VAL A 87 -16.42 5.01 -4.51
C VAL A 87 -17.23 5.23 -5.79
N GLU A 88 -18.27 6.06 -5.73
CA GLU A 88 -19.16 6.30 -6.89
C GLU A 88 -19.67 4.99 -7.53
N ASP A 89 -20.11 4.04 -6.70
CA ASP A 89 -20.57 2.69 -7.10
C ASP A 89 -19.51 1.80 -7.77
N GLN A 90 -18.25 2.25 -7.85
CA GLN A 90 -17.14 1.49 -8.41
C GLN A 90 -16.39 0.76 -7.30
N VAL A 91 -16.12 -0.53 -7.52
CA VAL A 91 -15.29 -1.32 -6.61
C VAL A 91 -13.82 -0.92 -6.80
N VAL A 92 -13.26 -0.27 -5.79
CA VAL A 92 -11.86 0.16 -5.79
C VAL A 92 -10.97 -0.66 -4.86
N GLY A 93 -11.57 -1.54 -4.05
CA GLY A 93 -10.87 -2.43 -3.15
C GLY A 93 -11.82 -3.28 -2.31
N TYR A 94 -11.27 -3.83 -1.23
CA TYR A 94 -11.99 -4.69 -0.30
C TYR A 94 -11.51 -4.46 1.13
N VAL A 95 -12.45 -4.45 2.08
CA VAL A 95 -12.14 -4.26 3.50
C VAL A 95 -12.46 -5.55 4.25
N ASN A 96 -11.52 -6.03 5.07
CA ASN A 96 -11.78 -7.15 5.95
C ASN A 96 -12.90 -6.78 6.94
N LYS A 97 -13.90 -7.65 7.14
CA LYS A 97 -15.03 -7.42 8.05
C LYS A 97 -14.59 -7.06 9.47
N GLY A 98 -13.49 -7.65 9.95
CA GLY A 98 -12.89 -7.34 11.25
C GLY A 98 -12.29 -5.94 11.32
N PHE A 99 -11.86 -5.36 10.19
CA PHE A 99 -11.35 -3.99 10.11
C PHE A 99 -12.46 -2.95 9.94
N VAL A 100 -13.59 -3.32 9.33
CA VAL A 100 -14.77 -2.43 9.14
C VAL A 100 -15.23 -1.81 10.47
N LYS A 101 -15.17 -2.55 11.58
CA LYS A 101 -15.57 -2.04 12.90
C LYS A 101 -14.81 -0.76 13.31
N HIS A 102 -13.57 -0.61 12.84
CA HIS A 102 -12.74 0.57 13.11
C HIS A 102 -13.07 1.75 12.20
N LEU A 103 -13.75 1.51 11.07
CA LEU A 103 -14.19 2.55 10.15
C LEU A 103 -15.56 3.14 10.55
N ARG A 104 -16.35 2.42 11.34
CA ARG A 104 -17.71 2.83 11.77
C ARG A 104 -17.73 4.13 12.58
N ASP A 105 -16.67 4.44 13.31
CA ASP A 105 -16.58 5.70 14.08
C ASP A 105 -16.47 6.94 13.17
N PHE A 106 -16.02 6.77 11.92
CA PHE A 106 -15.79 7.84 10.94
C PHE A 106 -16.97 8.00 9.97
N HIS A 107 -18.15 8.26 10.53
CA HIS A 107 -19.43 8.41 9.82
C HIS A 107 -19.50 9.62 8.87
N ASP A 108 -18.61 10.58 9.04
CA ASP A 108 -18.39 11.71 8.14
C ASP A 108 -17.61 11.33 6.88
N VAL A 109 -16.88 10.20 6.92
CA VAL A 109 -16.07 9.69 5.79
C VAL A 109 -16.71 8.48 5.13
N PHE A 110 -17.21 7.51 5.91
CA PHE A 110 -17.74 6.26 5.39
C PHE A 110 -19.25 6.12 5.58
N THR A 111 -19.90 5.55 4.57
CA THR A 111 -21.24 4.98 4.65
C THR A 111 -21.10 3.46 4.76
N ILE A 112 -21.58 2.89 5.86
CA ILE A 112 -21.52 1.44 6.12
C ILE A 112 -22.95 0.97 6.43
N PRO A 113 -23.66 0.39 5.45
CA PRO A 113 -25.02 -0.10 5.66
C PRO A 113 -25.07 -1.20 6.74
N GLY A 114 -26.09 -1.13 7.59
CA GLY A 114 -26.35 -2.09 8.68
C GLY A 114 -26.04 -1.55 10.08
N ASP A 115 -26.86 -1.98 11.05
CA ASP A 115 -26.69 -1.62 12.46
C ASP A 115 -25.38 -2.20 13.04
N ASN A 116 -24.86 -1.58 14.10
CA ASN A 116 -23.75 -2.08 14.91
C ASN A 116 -24.03 -3.47 15.51
N SER A 117 -25.30 -3.87 15.61
CA SER A 117 -25.76 -5.17 16.08
C SER A 117 -25.85 -6.24 14.97
N SER A 118 -25.87 -5.84 13.69
CA SER A 118 -25.97 -6.77 12.57
C SER A 118 -24.58 -7.16 12.07
N ASN A 119 -24.29 -8.46 12.09
CA ASN A 119 -23.06 -9.03 11.53
C ASN A 119 -22.98 -8.96 10.00
N THR A 120 -24.02 -8.48 9.30
CA THR A 120 -24.05 -8.40 7.84
C THR A 120 -23.72 -6.98 7.37
N VAL A 121 -22.43 -6.72 7.17
CA VAL A 121 -21.98 -5.57 6.38
C VAL A 121 -21.99 -5.95 4.91
N GLU A 122 -22.69 -5.18 4.09
CA GLU A 122 -22.73 -5.41 2.63
C GLU A 122 -21.52 -4.81 1.92
N ASN A 123 -21.21 -3.55 2.24
CA ASN A 123 -20.13 -2.78 1.64
C ASN A 123 -19.66 -1.66 2.57
N VAL A 124 -18.50 -1.10 2.26
CA VAL A 124 -18.03 0.17 2.80
C VAL A 124 -17.96 1.14 1.63
N SER A 125 -18.58 2.30 1.73
CA SER A 125 -18.56 3.33 0.69
C SER A 125 -18.03 4.64 1.23
N LEU A 126 -17.38 5.47 0.41
CA LEU A 126 -17.12 6.86 0.79
C LEU A 126 -18.41 7.70 0.75
N ARG A 127 -18.51 8.70 1.63
CA ARG A 127 -19.64 9.63 1.66
C ARG A 127 -19.68 10.45 0.37
N SER A 128 -20.87 10.58 -0.21
CA SER A 128 -21.12 11.39 -1.42
C SER A 128 -20.87 12.88 -1.22
N SER A 129 -20.74 13.35 0.03
CA SER A 129 -20.29 14.70 0.35
C SER A 129 -18.82 14.95 0.02
N LEU A 130 -17.98 13.91 -0.10
CA LEU A 130 -16.58 13.97 -0.53
C LEU A 130 -16.53 13.95 -2.07
N ARG A 131 -16.61 15.13 -2.67
CA ARG A 131 -16.89 15.28 -4.12
C ARG A 131 -15.64 15.16 -4.98
N THR A 132 -14.51 15.64 -4.51
CA THR A 132 -13.26 15.63 -5.28
C THR A 132 -12.31 14.51 -4.83
N PRO A 133 -11.39 14.06 -5.71
CA PRO A 133 -10.30 13.18 -5.29
C PRO A 133 -9.48 13.73 -4.12
N GLU A 134 -9.30 15.04 -4.06
CA GLU A 134 -8.57 15.73 -3.00
C GLU A 134 -9.32 15.68 -1.67
N ASP A 135 -10.64 15.92 -1.67
CA ASP A 135 -11.49 15.81 -0.46
C ASP A 135 -11.41 14.40 0.13
N ARG A 136 -11.51 13.38 -0.73
CA ARG A 136 -11.45 11.97 -0.35
C ARG A 136 -10.08 11.61 0.21
N THR A 137 -9.02 12.04 -0.47
CA THR A 137 -7.62 11.84 -0.05
C THR A 137 -7.39 12.45 1.33
N HIS A 138 -7.83 13.68 1.54
CA HIS A 138 -7.68 14.37 2.82
C HIS A 138 -8.47 13.68 3.94
N ALA A 139 -9.76 13.39 3.70
CA ALA A 139 -10.63 12.76 4.69
C ALA A 139 -10.11 11.38 5.12
N ILE A 140 -9.71 10.53 4.18
CA ILE A 140 -9.14 9.22 4.49
C ILE A 140 -7.76 9.36 5.14
N GLY A 141 -6.96 10.36 4.74
CA GLY A 141 -5.68 10.66 5.40
C GLY A 141 -5.85 10.92 6.90
N GLU A 142 -6.85 11.70 7.30
CA GLU A 142 -7.16 11.95 8.71
C GLU A 142 -7.68 10.69 9.44
N VAL A 143 -8.42 9.83 8.75
CA VAL A 143 -8.80 8.50 9.28
C VAL A 143 -7.57 7.66 9.56
N ILE A 144 -6.66 7.51 8.59
CA ILE A 144 -5.44 6.70 8.71
C ILE A 144 -4.58 7.21 9.87
N LYS A 145 -4.42 8.53 9.96
CA LYS A 145 -3.71 9.17 11.07
C LYS A 145 -4.37 8.88 12.42
N SER A 146 -5.70 8.89 12.49
CA SER A 146 -6.46 8.58 13.70
C SER A 146 -6.37 7.09 14.10
N LEU A 147 -6.25 6.19 13.13
CA LEU A 147 -6.05 4.75 13.36
C LEU A 147 -4.65 4.44 13.91
N GLY A 148 -3.66 5.29 13.63
CA GLY A 148 -2.31 5.23 14.23
C GLY A 148 -1.63 3.88 14.03
N GLU A 149 -1.14 3.28 15.12
CA GLU A 149 -0.39 2.01 15.13
C GLU A 149 -1.14 0.81 14.52
N MET A 150 -2.45 0.93 14.27
CA MET A 150 -3.19 -0.09 13.54
C MET A 150 -2.73 -0.21 12.08
N ILE A 151 -2.20 0.88 11.50
CA ILE A 151 -1.61 0.95 10.16
C ILE A 151 -0.13 1.36 10.35
N PRO A 152 0.74 0.41 10.73
CA PRO A 152 2.15 0.70 10.95
C PRO A 152 2.89 0.92 9.62
N GLY A 153 4.05 1.56 9.70
CA GLY A 153 4.96 1.68 8.56
C GLY A 153 4.54 2.72 7.52
N ILE A 154 3.97 3.85 7.95
CA ILE A 154 3.70 5.03 7.13
C ILE A 154 4.95 5.43 6.35
N ARG A 155 4.80 5.68 5.04
CA ARG A 155 5.90 6.03 4.13
C ARG A 155 5.83 7.45 3.59
N ASN A 156 4.73 8.18 3.84
CA ASN A 156 4.44 9.46 3.19
C ASN A 156 4.45 9.32 1.66
N GLU A 157 3.91 8.20 1.19
CA GLU A 157 3.88 7.84 -0.22
C GLU A 157 2.45 7.45 -0.57
N LEU A 158 1.85 8.22 -1.46
CA LEU A 158 0.47 8.00 -1.86
C LEU A 158 0.41 7.08 -3.07
N TYR A 159 -0.45 6.07 -3.02
CA TYR A 159 -0.82 5.23 -4.15
C TYR A 159 -2.14 5.69 -4.77
N PRO A 160 -2.29 5.60 -6.10
CA PRO A 160 -3.54 5.90 -6.77
C PRO A 160 -4.59 4.83 -6.42
N VAL A 161 -5.81 5.25 -6.09
CA VAL A 161 -6.94 4.34 -5.92
C VAL A 161 -7.82 4.37 -7.17
N THR A 162 -7.79 3.27 -7.92
CA THR A 162 -8.51 3.09 -9.19
C THR A 162 -9.29 1.78 -9.20
N SER A 163 -10.26 1.64 -10.10
CA SER A 163 -10.96 0.37 -10.33
C SER A 163 -10.10 -0.62 -11.13
N SER A 164 -9.26 -0.13 -12.05
CA SER A 164 -8.23 -0.89 -12.76
C SER A 164 -7.14 0.03 -13.30
N TYR A 165 -6.07 -0.56 -13.84
CA TYR A 165 -4.96 0.22 -14.39
C TYR A 165 -5.45 1.06 -15.58
N GLY A 166 -5.03 2.32 -15.65
CA GLY A 166 -5.45 3.28 -16.69
C GLY A 166 -6.84 3.88 -16.49
N MET A 167 -7.62 3.44 -15.50
CA MET A 167 -8.90 4.06 -15.15
C MET A 167 -8.69 5.32 -14.31
N PRO A 168 -9.70 6.21 -14.24
CA PRO A 168 -9.62 7.42 -13.43
C PRO A 168 -9.23 7.12 -11.97
N VAL A 169 -8.44 8.03 -11.41
CA VAL A 169 -8.06 8.00 -9.99
C VAL A 169 -9.18 8.62 -9.17
N TYR A 170 -9.79 7.82 -8.29
CA TYR A 170 -10.89 8.29 -7.44
C TYR A 170 -10.39 9.13 -6.27
N PHE A 171 -9.22 8.78 -5.74
CA PHE A 171 -8.47 9.47 -4.68
C PHE A 171 -7.09 8.80 -4.53
N SER A 172 -6.26 9.30 -3.63
CA SER A 172 -4.95 8.72 -3.32
C SER A 172 -4.87 8.25 -1.87
N LEU A 173 -4.19 7.14 -1.61
CA LEU A 173 -4.15 6.47 -0.31
C LEU A 173 -2.70 6.27 0.14
N GLU A 174 -2.39 6.52 1.41
CA GLU A 174 -1.07 6.17 1.97
C GLU A 174 -0.74 4.69 1.74
N ARG A 175 0.46 4.42 1.20
CA ARG A 175 0.94 3.08 0.82
C ARG A 175 0.80 2.06 1.94
N ALA A 176 1.07 2.45 3.19
CA ALA A 176 0.90 1.57 4.34
C ALA A 176 -0.56 1.09 4.54
N ALA A 177 -1.54 1.89 4.14
CA ALA A 177 -2.96 1.56 4.25
C ALA A 177 -3.47 0.70 3.08
N ALA A 178 -2.72 0.57 1.98
CA ALA A 178 -3.16 -0.16 0.79
C ALA A 178 -3.66 -1.61 1.08
N PRO A 179 -2.99 -2.41 1.93
CA PRO A 179 -3.46 -3.76 2.28
C PRO A 179 -4.75 -3.76 3.11
N TYR A 180 -5.03 -2.71 3.89
CA TYR A 180 -6.22 -2.63 4.76
C TYR A 180 -7.49 -2.33 3.98
N PHE A 181 -7.35 -1.55 2.90
CA PHE A 181 -8.42 -1.27 1.94
C PHE A 181 -8.38 -2.20 0.72
N SER A 182 -7.42 -3.15 0.68
CA SER A 182 -7.15 -4.08 -0.42
C SER A 182 -7.30 -3.43 -1.80
N ILE A 183 -6.75 -2.22 -1.95
CA ILE A 183 -6.74 -1.53 -3.24
C ILE A 183 -5.81 -2.25 -4.20
N LYS A 184 -6.00 -2.03 -5.51
CA LYS A 184 -5.01 -2.44 -6.49
C LYS A 184 -3.77 -1.56 -6.36
N ALA A 185 -2.65 -2.18 -6.00
CA ALA A 185 -1.33 -1.54 -6.02
C ALA A 185 -0.62 -1.85 -7.35
N TYR A 186 0.16 -0.88 -7.83
CA TYR A 186 0.95 -1.01 -9.04
C TYR A 186 2.43 -0.83 -8.71
N GLY A 187 3.30 -1.30 -9.62
CA GLY A 187 4.74 -1.22 -9.47
C GLY A 187 5.44 -1.42 -10.81
N VAL A 188 6.73 -1.09 -10.83
CA VAL A 188 7.62 -1.25 -11.97
C VAL A 188 8.75 -2.19 -11.58
N HIS A 189 9.15 -3.07 -12.50
CA HIS A 189 10.21 -4.05 -12.30
C HIS A 189 11.07 -4.09 -13.57
N MET A 190 12.40 -4.09 -13.41
CA MET A 190 13.34 -4.15 -14.54
C MET A 190 14.33 -5.30 -14.38
N ASN A 191 14.39 -6.13 -15.42
CA ASN A 191 15.45 -7.13 -15.59
C ASN A 191 16.63 -6.49 -16.32
N GLY A 192 17.76 -6.33 -15.63
CA GLY A 192 19.02 -5.94 -16.27
C GLY A 192 19.84 -7.17 -16.63
N TYR A 193 20.36 -7.22 -17.84
CA TYR A 193 21.26 -8.30 -18.25
C TYR A 193 22.43 -7.78 -19.09
N VAL A 194 23.50 -8.56 -19.11
CA VAL A 194 24.67 -8.34 -19.97
C VAL A 194 24.99 -9.62 -20.72
N GLU A 195 25.61 -9.47 -21.89
CA GLU A 195 26.14 -10.60 -22.66
C GLU A 195 27.66 -10.64 -22.51
N LYS A 196 28.19 -11.80 -22.13
CA LYS A 196 29.62 -12.05 -21.99
C LYS A 196 29.92 -13.44 -22.53
N ASP A 197 30.90 -13.54 -23.44
CA ASP A 197 31.34 -14.80 -24.04
C ASP A 197 30.18 -15.63 -24.66
N GLY A 198 29.20 -14.95 -25.26
CA GLY A 198 28.02 -15.58 -25.85
C GLY A 198 26.95 -16.05 -24.86
N GLN A 199 27.11 -15.75 -23.56
CA GLN A 199 26.17 -16.09 -22.50
C GLN A 199 25.51 -14.85 -21.90
N LYS A 200 24.24 -14.99 -21.50
CA LYS A 200 23.48 -13.94 -20.82
C LYS A 200 23.62 -14.06 -19.30
N PHE A 201 23.92 -12.94 -18.64
CA PHE A 201 24.00 -12.82 -17.19
C PHE A 201 22.98 -11.80 -16.71
N LEU A 202 22.20 -12.15 -15.68
CA LEU A 202 21.24 -11.27 -15.05
C LEU A 202 21.88 -10.56 -13.86
N TRP A 203 21.62 -9.26 -13.74
CA TRP A 203 21.86 -8.52 -12.51
C TRP A 203 20.74 -8.82 -11.52
N ILE A 204 21.11 -9.30 -10.34
CA ILE A 204 20.18 -9.64 -9.25
C ILE A 204 20.50 -8.74 -8.05
N GLY A 205 19.52 -7.96 -7.60
CA GLY A 205 19.65 -7.14 -6.40
C GLY A 205 19.57 -7.98 -5.13
N LYS A 206 20.30 -7.60 -4.08
CA LYS A 206 20.01 -8.04 -2.71
C LYS A 206 19.36 -6.88 -1.97
N ARG A 207 18.14 -7.10 -1.47
CA ARG A 207 17.45 -6.09 -0.65
C ARG A 207 18.24 -5.85 0.63
N SER A 208 18.32 -4.58 1.05
CA SER A 208 18.93 -4.21 2.32
C SER A 208 18.22 -4.92 3.49
N ASP A 209 18.98 -5.33 4.50
CA ASP A 209 18.47 -6.04 5.66
C ASP A 209 17.58 -5.14 6.56
N VAL A 210 17.59 -3.82 6.34
CA VAL A 210 16.71 -2.86 7.05
C VAL A 210 15.43 -2.50 6.28
N LYS A 211 15.19 -3.07 5.08
CA LYS A 211 13.92 -2.85 4.36
C LYS A 211 12.76 -3.45 5.16
N GLN A 212 11.68 -2.68 5.31
CA GLN A 212 10.48 -3.10 6.06
C GLN A 212 9.82 -4.37 5.50
N THR A 213 9.90 -4.58 4.19
CA THR A 213 9.35 -5.76 3.52
C THR A 213 10.47 -6.55 2.85
N TYR A 214 10.45 -7.86 3.07
CA TYR A 214 11.39 -8.82 2.46
C TYR A 214 12.87 -8.44 2.66
N PRO A 215 13.33 -8.15 3.90
CA PRO A 215 14.72 -7.80 4.16
C PRO A 215 15.66 -8.94 3.74
N GLY A 216 16.80 -8.60 3.13
CA GLY A 216 17.84 -9.56 2.76
C GLY A 216 17.54 -10.49 1.58
N MET A 217 16.32 -10.46 1.04
CA MET A 217 15.91 -11.30 -0.09
C MET A 217 16.50 -10.81 -1.43
N LEU A 218 16.59 -11.72 -2.40
CA LEU A 218 16.95 -11.36 -3.79
C LEU A 218 15.78 -10.64 -4.49
N ASP A 219 16.10 -9.73 -5.39
CA ASP A 219 15.15 -8.91 -6.15
C ASP A 219 15.63 -8.69 -7.60
N HIS A 220 14.80 -8.06 -8.41
CA HIS A 220 15.20 -7.53 -9.71
C HIS A 220 16.33 -6.51 -9.58
N LEU A 221 16.97 -6.13 -10.70
CA LEU A 221 17.95 -5.05 -10.69
C LEU A 221 17.33 -3.75 -10.15
N VAL A 222 16.09 -3.44 -10.54
CA VAL A 222 15.30 -2.31 -10.04
C VAL A 222 13.85 -2.75 -9.85
N ALA A 223 13.25 -2.42 -8.71
CA ALA A 223 11.85 -2.71 -8.44
C ALA A 223 11.21 -1.72 -7.45
N GLY A 224 10.19 -0.99 -7.91
CA GLY A 224 9.51 0.03 -7.10
C GLY A 224 8.00 -0.08 -7.13
N GLY A 225 7.35 0.39 -6.06
CA GLY A 225 5.92 0.69 -6.11
C GLY A 225 5.66 1.83 -7.11
N LEU A 226 4.43 1.98 -7.60
CA LEU A 226 4.03 3.10 -8.47
C LEU A 226 3.21 4.13 -7.66
N PRO A 227 3.83 5.25 -7.24
CA PRO A 227 3.14 6.33 -6.57
C PRO A 227 2.05 6.98 -7.43
N TYR A 228 1.18 7.73 -6.78
CA TYR A 228 0.25 8.64 -7.44
C TYR A 228 1.03 9.79 -8.12
N GLY A 229 0.58 10.20 -9.31
CA GLY A 229 1.10 11.38 -10.00
C GLY A 229 2.38 11.16 -10.81
N ILE A 230 2.92 9.94 -10.86
CA ILE A 230 4.11 9.59 -11.66
C ILE A 230 3.76 8.53 -12.71
N SER A 231 4.31 8.67 -13.92
CA SER A 231 4.12 7.68 -14.98
C SER A 231 5.01 6.46 -14.73
N CYS A 232 4.67 5.28 -15.29
CA CYS A 232 5.52 4.10 -15.18
C CYS A 232 6.95 4.35 -15.71
N LYS A 233 7.08 5.12 -16.79
CA LYS A 233 8.38 5.48 -17.37
C LYS A 233 9.20 6.35 -16.41
N GLU A 234 8.59 7.40 -15.89
CA GLU A 234 9.29 8.29 -14.95
C GLU A 234 9.63 7.57 -13.64
N ASN A 235 8.74 6.69 -13.18
CA ASN A 235 8.96 5.91 -11.98
C ASN A 235 10.11 4.92 -12.15
N ILE A 236 10.19 4.18 -13.26
CA ILE A 236 11.33 3.27 -13.46
C ILE A 236 12.65 4.05 -13.59
N ILE A 237 12.65 5.24 -14.21
CA ILE A 237 13.85 6.11 -14.29
C ILE A 237 14.28 6.57 -12.88
N LYS A 238 13.35 7.02 -12.05
CA LYS A 238 13.61 7.38 -10.64
C LYS A 238 14.19 6.20 -9.86
N GLU A 239 13.55 5.03 -9.92
CA GLU A 239 13.98 3.84 -9.18
C GLU A 239 15.34 3.31 -9.68
N CYS A 240 15.64 3.45 -10.99
CA CYS A 240 16.95 3.16 -11.56
C CYS A 240 18.07 3.98 -10.91
N GLU A 241 17.85 5.27 -10.71
CA GLU A 241 18.81 6.18 -10.08
C GLU A 241 18.96 5.86 -8.58
N GLU A 242 17.84 5.70 -7.87
CA GLU A 242 17.83 5.51 -6.41
C GLU A 242 18.34 4.13 -5.96
N GLU A 243 17.98 3.05 -6.68
CA GLU A 243 18.27 1.68 -6.24
C GLU A 243 19.50 1.06 -6.91
N ALA A 244 19.82 1.46 -8.14
CA ALA A 244 20.90 0.87 -8.94
C ALA A 244 21.97 1.88 -9.37
N GLY A 245 21.82 3.17 -9.06
CA GLY A 245 22.75 4.21 -9.47
C GLY A 245 22.82 4.40 -10.99
N ILE A 246 21.79 4.00 -11.72
CA ILE A 246 21.72 4.12 -13.18
C ILE A 246 21.22 5.54 -13.50
N PRO A 247 22.02 6.36 -14.21
CA PRO A 247 21.68 7.75 -14.47
C PRO A 247 20.53 7.86 -15.47
N ARG A 248 19.71 8.91 -15.32
CA ARG A 248 18.55 9.21 -16.17
C ARG A 248 18.87 9.43 -17.66
N SER A 249 20.14 9.59 -18.02
CA SER A 249 20.62 9.81 -19.38
C SER A 249 20.67 8.54 -20.25
N ILE A 250 20.50 7.37 -19.64
CA ILE A 250 20.42 6.05 -20.28
C ILE A 250 18.95 5.69 -20.47
#